data_AF-A0A2A4WSB7-F1
#
_entry.id   AF-A0A2A4WSB7-F1
#
_cell.length_a   1.000
_cell.length_b   1.000
_cell.length_c   1.000
_cell.angle_alpha   90.00
_cell.angle_beta   90.00
_cell.angle_gamma   90.00
#
_symmetry.space_group_name_H-M   'P 1'
#
loop_
_entity.id
_entity.type
_entity.pdbx_description
1 polymer ?
#
loop_
_entity_poly.entity_id
_entity_poly.type
_entity_poly.pdbx_seq_one_letter_code
_entity_poly.pdbx_strand_id
1 'polypeptide(L)'
;MQRISVTLPDKIAETLHHKVSKGERSQFVARAIEDALNKDKKRVAYQVLEDFVPYDVDQNSVDVLRDIRQLRAITKGGKIN
;
A
#
# COMPACT_ATOMS: atom_id res chain seq x y z
N MET A 1 -18.50 7.40 -4.05
CA MET A 1 -17.83 7.64 -2.75
C MET A 1 -18.57 6.81 -1.71
N GLN A 2 -17.95 5.78 -1.12
CA GLN A 2 -18.61 4.97 -0.08
C GLN A 2 -18.63 5.75 1.24
N ARG A 3 -19.81 5.82 1.88
CA ARG A 3 -19.98 6.49 3.17
C ARG A 3 -19.76 5.47 4.28
N ILE A 4 -18.73 5.67 5.10
CA ILE A 4 -18.43 4.82 6.24
C ILE A 4 -18.99 5.50 7.49
N SER A 5 -19.81 4.78 8.26
CA SER A 5 -20.26 5.22 9.58
C SER A 5 -19.36 4.58 10.62
N VAL A 6 -18.80 5.39 11.52
CA VAL A 6 -17.90 4.93 12.58
C VAL A 6 -18.41 5.47 13.90
N THR A 7 -18.61 4.57 14.86
CA THR A 7 -18.93 4.95 16.24
C THR A 7 -17.64 5.15 17.02
N LEU A 8 -17.45 6.34 17.57
CA LEU A 8 -16.30 6.67 18.42
C LEU A 8 -16.67 6.45 19.90
N PRO A 9 -15.74 5.95 20.73
CA PRO A 9 -15.92 5.95 22.18
C PRO A 9 -16.15 7.36 22.74
N ASP A 10 -17.02 7.48 23.74
CA ASP A 10 -17.49 8.77 24.27
C ASP A 10 -16.33 9.72 24.66
N LYS A 11 -15.31 9.21 25.35
CA LYS A 11 -14.12 10.00 25.73
C LYS A 11 -13.39 10.60 24.53
N ILE A 12 -13.34 9.86 23.42
CA ILE A 12 -12.67 10.30 22.19
C ILE A 12 -13.56 11.32 21.46
N ALA A 13 -14.87 11.08 21.43
CA ALA A 13 -15.84 12.01 20.86
C ALA A 13 -15.85 13.36 21.59
N GLU A 14 -15.83 13.37 22.92
CA GLU A 14 -15.71 14.58 23.74
C GLU A 14 -14.42 15.34 23.44
N THR A 15 -13.29 14.63 23.41
CA THR A 15 -11.99 15.25 23.08
C THR A 15 -12.00 15.86 21.68
N LEU A 16 -12.58 15.16 20.70
CA LEU A 16 -12.75 15.65 19.34
C LEU A 16 -13.66 16.88 19.31
N HIS A 17 -14.72 16.88 20.12
CA HIS A 17 -15.65 18.00 20.21
C HIS A 17 -15.01 19.27 20.76
N HIS A 18 -14.09 19.13 21.72
CA HIS A 18 -13.34 20.24 22.29
C HIS A 18 -12.21 20.74 21.39
N LYS A 19 -11.58 19.86 20.61
CA LYS A 19 -10.42 20.21 19.78
C LYS A 19 -10.76 20.65 18.37
N VAL A 20 -11.91 20.22 17.83
CA VAL A 20 -12.26 20.45 16.42
C VAL A 20 -13.68 21.02 16.32
N SER A 21 -13.81 22.06 15.51
CA SER A 21 -15.08 22.75 15.24
C SER A 21 -16.11 21.78 14.63
N LYS A 22 -17.40 21.95 14.95
CA LYS A 22 -18.47 21.01 14.55
C LYS A 22 -18.49 20.72 13.04
N GLY A 23 -18.18 21.71 12.21
CA GLY A 23 -18.15 21.59 10.74
C GLY A 23 -16.98 20.79 10.19
N GLU A 24 -15.89 20.66 10.94
CA GLU A 24 -14.63 20.06 10.47
C GLU A 24 -14.38 18.65 11.03
N ARG A 25 -15.15 18.21 12.02
CA ARG A 25 -14.95 16.92 12.70
C ARG A 25 -14.96 15.72 11.76
N SER A 26 -15.88 15.69 10.80
CA SER A 26 -15.98 14.60 9.82
C SER A 26 -14.73 14.53 8.92
N GLN A 27 -14.26 15.69 8.45
CA GLN A 27 -13.06 15.77 7.62
C GLN A 27 -11.80 15.45 8.43
N PHE A 28 -11.73 15.88 9.69
CA PHE A 28 -10.65 15.55 10.60
C PHE A 28 -10.53 14.04 10.81
N VAL A 29 -11.65 13.37 11.12
CA VAL A 29 -11.68 11.91 11.30
C VAL A 29 -11.31 11.19 10.01
N ALA A 30 -11.81 11.64 8.86
CA ALA A 30 -11.46 11.06 7.57
C ALA A 30 -9.93 11.13 7.30
N ARG A 31 -9.33 12.30 7.50
CA ARG A 31 -7.87 12.48 7.35
C ARG A 31 -7.09 11.63 8.33
N ALA A 32 -7.51 11.56 9.59
CA ALA A 32 -6.84 10.74 10.60
C ALA A 32 -6.86 9.24 10.24
N ILE A 33 -7.97 8.75 9.69
CA ILE A 33 -8.09 7.36 9.20
C ILE A 33 -7.18 7.14 7.99
N GLU A 34 -7.17 8.06 7.02
CA GLU A 34 -6.27 7.97 5.85
C GLU A 34 -4.80 7.96 6.26
N ASP A 35 -4.40 8.82 7.19
CA ASP A 35 -3.04 8.88 7.71
C ASP A 35 -2.66 7.59 8.44
N ALA A 36 -3.57 7.02 9.23
CA ALA A 36 -3.35 5.74 9.90
C ALA A 36 -3.14 4.60 8.89
N LEU A 37 -4.01 4.50 7.88
CA LEU A 37 -3.88 3.50 6.82
C LEU A 37 -2.59 3.68 6.02
N ASN A 38 -2.20 4.92 5.74
CA ASN A 38 -0.97 5.21 5.01
C ASN A 38 0.28 4.86 5.84
N LYS A 39 0.26 5.11 7.16
CA LYS A 39 1.33 4.69 8.06
C LYS A 39 1.46 3.17 8.15
N ASP A 40 0.34 2.45 8.23
CA ASP A 40 0.35 0.98 8.23
C ASP A 40 0.90 0.41 6.92
N LYS A 41 0.46 0.94 5.77
CA LYS A 41 1.01 0.53 4.47
C LYS A 41 2.51 0.80 4.37
N LYS A 42 2.97 1.96 4.85
CA LYS A 42 4.41 2.26 4.90
C LYS A 42 5.15 1.26 5.77
N ARG A 43 4.64 0.96 6.96
CA ARG A 43 5.26 -0.04 7.87
C ARG A 43 5.39 -1.40 7.20
N VAL A 44 4.34 -1.89 6.55
CA VAL A 44 4.37 -3.16 5.82
C VAL A 44 5.37 -3.12 4.66
N ALA A 45 5.42 -2.02 3.90
CA ALA A 45 6.40 -1.86 2.83
C ALA A 45 7.85 -1.87 3.35
N TYR A 46 8.11 -1.25 4.50
CA TYR A 46 9.43 -1.31 5.14
C TYR A 46 9.78 -2.71 5.62
N GLN A 47 8.84 -3.46 6.21
CA GLN A 47 9.07 -4.86 6.58
C GLN A 47 9.47 -5.72 5.37
N VAL A 48 8.78 -5.55 4.22
CA VAL A 48 9.15 -6.27 3.00
C VAL A 48 10.57 -5.92 2.53
N LEU A 49 11.02 -4.68 2.74
CA LEU A 49 12.39 -4.26 2.40
C LEU A 49 13.43 -4.77 3.41
N GLU A 50 13.10 -4.84 4.69
CA GLU A 50 13.97 -5.42 5.73
C GLU A 50 14.12 -6.93 5.57
N ASP A 51 13.03 -7.61 5.23
CA ASP A 51 13.00 -9.05 4.95
C ASP A 51 13.55 -9.39 3.55
N PHE A 52 13.86 -8.37 2.74
CA PHE A 52 14.47 -8.58 1.43
C PHE A 52 15.92 -9.01 1.62
N VAL A 53 16.18 -10.31 1.48
CA VAL A 53 17.53 -10.84 1.38
C VAL A 53 18.06 -10.52 -0.02
N PRO A 54 19.03 -9.60 -0.17
CA PRO A 54 19.66 -9.38 -1.46
C PRO A 54 20.36 -10.67 -1.86
N TYR A 55 19.97 -11.24 -3.00
CA TYR A 55 20.67 -12.34 -3.62
C TYR A 55 21.55 -11.76 -4.71
N ASP A 56 22.85 -12.06 -4.66
CA ASP A 56 23.75 -11.75 -5.76
C ASP A 56 23.35 -12.62 -6.94
N VAL A 57 22.92 -11.95 -8.01
CA VAL A 57 22.69 -12.60 -9.28
C VAL A 57 24.03 -12.60 -10.00
N ASP A 58 24.71 -13.74 -9.99
CA ASP A 58 25.95 -13.97 -10.74
C ASP A 58 25.68 -14.14 -12.26
N GLN A 59 24.61 -13.51 -12.74
CA GLN A 59 24.22 -13.47 -14.14
C GLN A 59 24.30 -12.02 -14.62
N ASN A 60 24.96 -11.83 -15.76
CA ASN A 60 25.00 -10.54 -16.42
C ASN A 60 23.57 -10.06 -16.68
N SER A 61 23.24 -8.85 -16.23
CA SER A 61 21.91 -8.26 -16.35
C SER A 61 21.41 -8.22 -17.80
N VAL A 62 22.32 -8.18 -18.78
CA VAL A 62 22.02 -8.26 -20.21
C VAL A 62 21.45 -9.62 -20.61
N ASP A 63 21.99 -10.71 -20.05
CA ASP A 63 21.56 -12.08 -20.36
C ASP A 63 20.19 -12.38 -19.72
N VAL A 64 19.96 -11.92 -18.49
CA VAL A 64 18.64 -12.02 -17.83
C VAL A 64 17.56 -11.28 -18.63
N LEU A 65 17.86 -10.06 -19.10
CA LEU A 65 16.92 -9.29 -19.93
C LEU A 65 16.66 -9.94 -21.30
N ARG A 66 17.68 -10.59 -21.88
CA ARG A 66 17.56 -11.35 -23.13
C ARG A 66 16.63 -12.55 -22.94
N ASP A 67 16.78 -13.30 -21.85
CA ASP A 67 15.96 -14.47 -21.54
C ASP A 67 14.50 -14.09 -21.29
N ILE A 68 14.24 -13.00 -20.55
CA ILE A 68 12.87 -12.48 -20.33
C ILE A 68 12.22 -12.08 -21.67
N ARG A 69 12.98 -11.46 -22.58
CA ARG A 69 12.48 -11.08 -23.90
C ARG A 69 12.16 -12.29 -24.76
N GLN A 70 13.00 -13.34 -24.70
CA GLN A 70 12.77 -14.59 -25.42
C GLN A 70 11.57 -15.37 -24.86
N LEU A 71 11.45 -15.49 -23.54
CA LEU A 71 10.29 -16.11 -22.87
C LEU A 71 8.97 -15.42 -23.24
N ARG A 72 8.96 -14.08 -23.29
CA ARG A 72 7.79 -13.30 -23.76
C ARG A 72 7.49 -13.48 -25.24
N ALA A 73 8.49 -13.73 -26.07
CA ALA A 73 8.30 -14.03 -27.49
C ALA A 73 7.70 -15.43 -27.69
N ILE A 74 8.11 -16.41 -26.90
CA ILE A 74 7.58 -17.78 -26.92
C ILE A 74 6.12 -17.80 -26.46
N THR A 75 5.78 -17.09 -25.38
CA THR A 75 4.39 -17.00 -24.88
C THR A 75 3.45 -16.23 -25.80
N LYS A 76 3.95 -15.31 -26.65
CA LYS A 76 3.14 -14.63 -27.67
C LYS A 76 3.02 -15.39 -29.00
N GLY A 77 3.83 -16.44 -29.20
CA GLY A 77 3.84 -17.27 -30.42
C GLY A 77 3.28 -18.68 -30.25
N GLY A 78 3.02 -19.13 -29.03
CA GLY A 78 2.56 -20.50 -28.75
C GLY A 78 1.06 -20.68 -28.94
N LYS A 79 0.65 -21.27 -30.08
CA LYS A 79 -0.57 -22.09 -30.11
C LYS A 79 -0.36 -23.25 -29.13
N ILE A 80 -1.19 -23.30 -28.11
CA ILE A 80 -1.32 -24.47 -27.23
C ILE A 80 -2.05 -25.53 -28.07
N ASN A 81 -1.35 -26.61 -28.43
CA ASN A 81 -1.97 -27.88 -28.82
C ASN A 81 -1.93 -28.81 -27.61
#